data_AF-A0AAU0F083-F1
#
_entry.id   AF-A0AAU0F083-F1
#
_cell.length_a   1.000
_cell.length_b   1.000
_cell.length_c   1.000
_cell.angle_alpha   90.00
_cell.angle_beta   90.00
_cell.angle_gamma   90.00
#
_symmetry.space_group_name_H-M   'P 1'
#
loop_
_entity.id
_entity.type
_entity.pdbx_description
1 polymer ?
#
loop_
_entity_poly.entity_id
_entity_poly.type
_entity_poly.pdbx_seq_one_letter_code
_entity_poly.pdbx_strand_id
1 'polypeptide(L)'
;MIDGEVKIVDEQTGRIIEGRRYSDGLQQAIEAKENVKIEAATQTFATITLQNYFRMYNKLAGMTGTAETEAGELWEIYKLDVV
;
A
#
# COMPACT_ATOMS: atom_id res chain seq x y z
N MET A 1 17.74 10.90 -23.81
CA MET A 1 17.79 9.78 -22.84
C MET A 1 17.76 10.39 -21.46
N ILE A 2 16.62 10.36 -20.78
CA ILE A 2 16.48 10.86 -19.40
C ILE A 2 16.76 9.64 -18.52
N ASP A 3 17.97 9.55 -17.97
CA ASP A 3 18.41 8.65 -16.90
C ASP A 3 18.11 7.14 -16.98
N GLY A 4 17.95 6.59 -18.18
CA GLY A 4 17.84 5.12 -18.33
C GLY A 4 16.62 4.53 -17.63
N GLU A 5 15.54 5.31 -17.47
CA GLU A 5 14.26 4.87 -16.90
C GLU A 5 13.13 5.21 -17.87
N VAL A 6 12.14 4.32 -17.97
CA VAL A 6 10.93 4.55 -18.77
C VAL A 6 9.96 5.39 -17.94
N LYS A 7 9.75 6.65 -18.36
CA LYS A 7 8.80 7.57 -17.72
C LYS A 7 7.51 7.70 -18.52
N ILE A 8 6.37 7.68 -17.82
CA ILE A 8 5.05 7.85 -18.44
C ILE A 8 4.76 9.33 -18.66
N VAL A 9 4.27 9.66 -19.85
CA VAL A 9 3.91 11.02 -20.25
C VAL A 9 2.39 11.13 -20.40
N ASP A 10 1.83 12.24 -19.90
CA ASP A 10 0.42 12.59 -20.08
C ASP A 10 0.14 13.01 -21.53
N GLU A 11 -0.88 12.40 -22.15
CA GLU A 11 -1.21 12.60 -23.57
C GLU A 11 -1.68 14.03 -23.90
N GLN A 12 -2.35 14.71 -22.96
CA GLN A 12 -2.93 16.04 -23.21
C GLN A 12 -1.92 17.16 -22.95
N THR A 13 -1.04 16.99 -21.96
CA THR A 13 -0.16 18.05 -21.47
C THR A 13 1.32 17.83 -21.80
N GLY A 14 1.70 16.62 -22.23
CA GLY A 14 3.10 16.27 -22.49
C GLY A 14 3.97 16.26 -21.23
N ARG A 15 3.37 16.33 -20.03
CA ARG A 15 4.09 16.35 -18.76
C ARG A 15 4.46 14.93 -18.35
N ILE A 16 5.64 14.80 -17.76
CA ILE A 16 6.11 13.55 -17.16
C ILE A 16 5.36 13.33 -15.84
N ILE A 17 4.76 12.16 -15.69
CA ILE A 17 4.13 11.72 -14.45
C ILE A 17 5.15 10.85 -13.70
N GLU A 18 5.86 11.44 -12.74
CA GLU A 18 6.84 10.72 -11.94
C GLU A 18 6.18 9.69 -11.00
N GLY A 19 6.83 8.54 -10.82
CA GLY A 19 6.35 7.46 -9.94
C GLY A 19 5.24 6.57 -10.51
N ARG A 20 4.68 6.89 -11.68
CA ARG A 20 3.67 6.04 -12.34
C ARG A 20 4.35 4.91 -13.12
N ARG A 21 3.95 3.66 -12.87
CA ARG A 21 4.34 2.47 -13.64
C ARG A 21 3.11 1.82 -14.27
N TYR A 22 3.29 1.17 -15.41
CA TYR A 22 2.25 0.31 -15.98
C TYR A 22 2.11 -0.99 -15.15
N SER A 23 0.87 -1.46 -14.96
CA SER A 23 0.56 -2.68 -14.22
C SER A 23 0.84 -3.95 -15.04
N ASP A 24 0.67 -5.12 -14.41
CA ASP A 24 0.58 -6.43 -15.08
C ASP A 24 1.80 -6.82 -15.93
N GLY A 25 2.99 -6.35 -15.56
CA GLY A 25 4.22 -6.67 -16.27
C GLY A 25 4.49 -5.81 -17.51
N LEU A 26 3.55 -4.91 -17.86
CA LEU A 26 3.67 -4.10 -19.07
C LEU A 26 4.86 -3.12 -18.99
N GLN A 27 5.13 -2.58 -17.81
CA GLN A 27 6.29 -1.71 -17.59
C GLN A 27 7.59 -2.45 -17.91
N GLN A 28 7.73 -3.68 -17.42
CA GLN A 28 8.90 -4.53 -17.65
C GLN A 28 9.04 -4.92 -19.13
N ALA A 29 7.91 -5.15 -19.82
CA ALA A 29 7.92 -5.42 -21.26
C ALA A 29 8.41 -4.21 -22.06
N ILE A 30 8.03 -2.99 -21.66
CA ILE A 30 8.49 -1.75 -22.30
C ILE A 30 9.96 -1.50 -22.00
N GLU A 31 10.39 -1.67 -20.74
CA GLU A 31 11.80 -1.56 -20.35
C GLU A 31 12.67 -2.56 -21.13
N ALA A 32 12.20 -3.81 -21.29
CA ALA A 32 12.87 -4.82 -22.11
C ALA A 32 12.95 -4.41 -23.60
N LYS A 33 11.86 -3.87 -24.15
CA LYS A 33 11.81 -3.40 -25.55
C LYS A 33 12.79 -2.26 -25.81
N GLU A 34 12.88 -1.31 -24.88
CA GLU A 34 13.74 -0.13 -25.00
C GLU A 34 15.19 -0.40 -24.52
N ASN A 35 15.53 -1.66 -24.25
CA ASN A 35 16.84 -2.11 -23.78
C ASN A 35 17.32 -1.38 -22.50
N VAL A 36 16.36 -1.11 -21.62
CA VAL A 36 16.53 -0.46 -20.32
C VAL A 36 16.71 -1.54 -19.25
N LYS A 37 17.48 -1.24 -18.19
CA LYS A 37 17.67 -2.15 -17.06
C LYS A 37 16.34 -2.35 -16.33
N ILE A 38 15.86 -3.58 -16.31
CA ILE A 38 14.66 -3.96 -15.55
C ILE A 38 15.02 -4.01 -14.06
N GLU A 39 14.33 -3.24 -13.24
CA GLU A 39 14.49 -3.32 -11.79
C GLU A 39 13.75 -4.53 -11.22
N ALA A 40 14.35 -5.18 -10.22
CA ALA A 40 13.66 -6.21 -9.45
C ALA A 40 12.52 -5.55 -8.65
N ALA A 41 11.27 -5.84 -9.03
CA ALA A 41 10.12 -5.35 -8.29
C ALA A 41 10.01 -6.10 -6.96
N THR A 42 10.15 -5.39 -5.85
CA THR A 42 9.75 -5.92 -4.54
C THR A 42 8.23 -6.05 -4.53
N GLN A 43 7.73 -7.29 -4.38
CA GLN A 43 6.31 -7.57 -4.27
C GLN A 43 5.91 -7.79 -2.81
N THR A 44 4.89 -7.10 -2.34
CA THR A 44 4.26 -7.40 -1.06
C THR A 44 3.44 -8.69 -1.19
N PHE A 45 3.91 -9.79 -0.60
CA PHE A 45 3.23 -11.09 -0.67
C PHE A 45 1.99 -11.20 0.24
N ALA A 46 2.04 -10.53 1.39
CA ALA A 46 0.96 -10.53 2.36
C ALA A 46 0.80 -9.15 2.96
N THR A 47 -0.45 -8.72 3.09
CA THR A 47 -0.82 -7.45 3.71
C THR A 47 -1.95 -7.69 4.67
N ILE A 48 -1.86 -7.13 5.87
CA ILE A 48 -2.96 -7.10 6.83
C ILE A 48 -2.94 -5.76 7.56
N THR A 49 -4.12 -5.19 7.80
CA THR A 49 -4.25 -4.02 8.67
C THR A 49 -4.21 -4.49 10.12
N LEU A 50 -3.71 -3.66 11.05
CA LEU A 50 -3.73 -3.98 12.48
C LEU A 50 -5.15 -4.32 12.96
N GLN A 51 -6.15 -3.58 12.46
CA GLN A 51 -7.56 -3.84 12.74
C GLN A 51 -7.98 -5.27 12.39
N ASN A 52 -7.72 -5.70 11.15
CA ASN A 52 -8.09 -7.04 10.70
C ASN A 52 -7.26 -8.12 11.40
N TYR A 53 -5.99 -7.84 11.69
CA TYR A 53 -5.13 -8.76 12.42
C TYR A 53 -5.66 -9.06 13.82
N PHE A 54 -6.06 -8.05 14.59
CA PHE A 54 -6.61 -8.25 15.94
C PHE A 54 -8.02 -8.88 15.93
N ARG A 55 -8.81 -8.66 14.88
CA ARG A 55 -10.13 -9.31 14.71
C ARG A 55 -10.05 -10.81 14.46
N MET A 56 -8.88 -11.35 14.13
CA MET A 56 -8.68 -12.79 13.96
C MET A 56 -8.57 -13.56 15.28
N TYR A 57 -8.39 -12.87 16.42
CA TYR A 57 -8.26 -13.53 17.71
C TYR A 57 -9.63 -13.90 18.28
N ASN A 58 -9.76 -15.13 18.80
CA ASN A 58 -11.00 -15.58 19.46
C ASN A 58 -11.31 -14.79 20.75
N LYS A 59 -10.28 -14.22 21.38
CA LYS A 59 -10.38 -13.34 22.54
C LYS A 59 -9.41 -12.19 22.36
N LEU A 60 -9.90 -10.97 22.53
CA LEU A 60 -9.13 -9.75 22.45
C LEU A 60 -9.39 -8.94 23.73
N ALA A 61 -8.34 -8.35 24.30
CA ALA A 61 -8.40 -7.49 25.48
C ALA A 61 -7.23 -6.49 25.41
N GLY A 62 -7.37 -5.34 26.09
CA GLY A 62 -6.35 -4.29 26.14
C GLY A 62 -6.35 -3.54 27.46
N MET A 63 -5.26 -2.82 27.72
CA MET A 63 -5.11 -1.96 28.90
C MET A 63 -4.48 -0.64 28.49
N THR A 64 -5.05 0.47 28.95
CA THR A 64 -4.46 1.81 28.82
C THR A 64 -5.17 2.77 29.78
N GLY A 65 -4.48 3.82 30.22
CA GLY A 65 -5.05 4.86 31.10
C GLY A 65 -5.90 5.91 30.37
N THR A 66 -5.99 5.83 29.05
CA THR A 66 -6.62 6.86 28.20
C THR A 66 -7.58 6.27 27.16
N ALA A 67 -8.15 5.07 27.41
CA ALA A 67 -9.08 4.43 26.47
C ALA A 67 -10.44 5.13 26.39
N GLU A 68 -10.82 5.89 27.42
CA GLU A 68 -12.14 6.51 27.53
C GLU A 68 -12.49 7.39 26.34
N THR A 69 -11.50 8.11 25.78
CA THR A 69 -11.73 9.00 24.64
C THR A 69 -12.04 8.26 23.34
N GLU A 70 -11.54 7.02 23.20
CA GLU A 70 -11.65 6.19 22.00
C GLU A 70 -12.63 5.01 22.18
N ALA A 71 -13.44 5.02 23.24
CA ALA A 71 -14.34 3.91 23.58
C ALA A 71 -15.31 3.56 22.44
N GLY A 72 -15.82 4.58 21.73
CA GLY A 72 -16.71 4.37 20.58
C GLY A 72 -16.03 3.61 19.43
N GLU A 73 -14.80 3.98 19.08
CA GLU A 73 -14.04 3.34 18.00
C GLU A 73 -13.63 1.91 18.37
N LEU A 74 -13.21 1.69 19.63
CA LEU A 74 -12.87 0.37 20.15
C LEU A 74 -14.05 -0.60 20.11
N TRP A 75 -15.25 -0.13 20.44
CA TRP A 75 -16.47 -0.93 20.32
C TRP A 75 -16.85 -1.20 18.86
N GLU A 76 -16.79 -0.19 18.00
CA GLU A 76 -17.18 -0.31 16.59
C GLU A 76 -16.31 -1.34 15.87
N ILE A 77 -14.99 -1.23 16.01
CA ILE A 77 -14.00 -2.01 15.26
C ILE A 77 -13.72 -3.37 15.93
N TYR A 78 -13.57 -3.40 17.26
CA TYR A 78 -13.07 -4.56 17.98
C TYR A 78 -14.07 -5.20 18.95
N LYS A 79 -15.25 -4.59 19.16
CA LYS A 79 -16.22 -5.01 20.19
C LYS A 79 -15.58 -5.07 21.59
N LEU A 80 -14.68 -4.13 21.86
CA LEU A 80 -14.05 -3.95 23.17
C LEU A 80 -14.75 -2.84 23.93
N ASP A 81 -15.28 -3.16 25.10
CA ASP A 81 -15.77 -2.19 26.07
C ASP A 81 -14.59 -1.58 26.85
N VAL A 82 -14.71 -0.29 27.18
CA VAL A 82 -13.77 0.42 28.06
C VAL A 82 -14.41 0.53 29.44
N VAL A 83 -13.62 0.25 30.48
CA VAL A 83 -14.05 0.19 31.89
C VAL A 83 -13.10 1.00 32.77
#